data_AF-A0A7C2BYL4-F1
#
_entry.id   AF-A0A7C2BYL4-F1
#
_cell.length_a   1.000
_cell.length_b   1.000
_cell.length_c   1.000
_cell.angle_alpha   90.00
_cell.angle_beta   90.00
_cell.angle_gamma   90.00
#
_symmetry.space_group_name_H-M   'P 1'
#
loop_
_entity.id
_entity.type
_entity.pdbx_description
1 polymer ?
#
loop_
_entity_poly.entity_id
_entity_poly.type
_entity_poly.pdbx_seq_one_letter_code
_entity_poly.pdbx_strand_id
1 'polypeptide(L)' 'ITAAVYVRPDRSILGLELPSLKKKFKDKAFAKGVNREEIRLGAEELGVPLDEHMDFVLGAMKREAALLGLA' A
#
# COMPACT_ATOMS: atom_id res chain seq x y z
N ILE A 1 -3.19 -0.81 -0.16
CA ILE A 1 -2.81 0.61 0.04
C ILE A 1 -4.03 1.46 0.42
N THR A 2 -5.11 1.46 -0.36
CA THR A 2 -6.34 2.24 -0.10
C THR A 2 -6.90 2.12 1.32
N ALA A 3 -6.98 0.90 1.88
CA ALA A 3 -7.42 0.73 3.27
C ALA A 3 -6.56 1.54 4.27
N ALA A 4 -5.25 1.63 4.06
CA ALA A 4 -4.34 2.44 4.87
C ALA A 4 -4.59 3.95 4.71
N VAL A 5 -5.11 4.39 3.56
CA VAL A 5 -5.52 5.78 3.32
C VAL A 5 -6.79 6.10 4.10
N TYR A 6 -7.81 5.25 4.07
CA TYR A 6 -9.11 5.52 4.71
C TYR A 6 -9.09 5.65 6.23
N VAL A 7 -8.05 5.14 6.88
CA VAL A 7 -7.88 5.27 8.34
C VAL A 7 -7.05 6.47 8.75
N ARG A 8 -6.54 7.26 7.79
CA ARG A 8 -5.87 8.53 8.09
C ARG A 8 -6.93 9.63 8.28
N PRO A 9 -6.66 10.64 9.13
CA PRO A 9 -7.58 11.77 9.31
C PRO A 9 -7.86 12.55 8.02
N ASP A 10 -6.83 12.72 7.18
CA ASP A 10 -6.90 13.45 5.90
C ASP A 10 -7.53 12.63 4.77
N ARG A 11 -7.65 11.30 4.93
CA ARG A 11 -8.08 10.34 3.90
C ARG A 11 -7.38 10.51 2.55
N SER A 12 -6.16 11.05 2.57
CA SER A 12 -5.36 11.32 1.37
C SER A 12 -4.18 10.35 1.30
N ILE A 13 -3.88 9.88 0.08
CA ILE A 13 -2.70 9.06 -0.20
C ILE A 13 -1.43 9.91 -0.26
N LEU A 14 -1.53 11.23 -0.49
CA LEU A 14 -0.38 12.10 -0.73
C LEU A 14 0.59 12.10 0.46
N GLY A 15 0.07 12.08 1.69
CA GLY A 15 0.87 11.99 2.90
C GLY A 15 1.16 10.58 3.41
N LEU A 16 0.74 9.52 2.69
CA LEU A 16 1.02 8.14 3.08
C LEU A 16 2.44 7.74 2.66
N GLU A 17 3.27 7.41 3.64
CA GLU A 17 4.65 6.98 3.43
C GLU A 17 4.84 5.48 3.62
N LEU A 18 5.84 4.91 2.95
CA LEU A 18 6.16 3.48 2.96
C LEU A 18 6.27 2.89 4.39
N PRO A 19 6.92 3.53 5.39
CA PRO A 19 6.99 2.99 6.75
C PRO A 19 5.61 2.81 7.40
N SER A 20 4.70 3.76 7.19
CA SER A 20 3.32 3.69 7.71
C SER A 20 2.52 2.60 7.00
N LEU A 21 2.70 2.46 5.69
CA LEU A 21 2.10 1.38 4.90
C LEU A 21 2.61 0.00 5.37
N LYS A 22 3.92 -0.15 5.59
CA LYS A 22 4.53 -1.39 6.10
C LYS A 22 4.01 -1.78 7.48
N LYS A 23 3.82 -0.81 8.38
CA LYS A 23 3.19 -1.06 9.69
C LYS A 23 1.79 -1.65 9.53
N LYS A 24 0.96 -1.05 8.67
CA LYS A 24 -0.40 -1.55 8.38
C LYS A 24 -0.41 -2.89 7.65
N PHE A 25 0.57 -3.14 6.77
CA PHE A 25 0.71 -4.41 6.07
C PHE A 25 1.01 -5.57 7.05
N LYS A 26 1.87 -5.35 8.05
CA LYS A 26 2.19 -6.36 9.08
C LYS A 26 1.03 -6.64 10.04
N ASP A 27 0.14 -5.67 10.25
CA ASP A 27 -1.07 -5.85 11.05
C ASP A 27 -2.08 -6.72 10.30
N LYS A 28 -2.16 -8.00 10.68
CA LYS A 28 -3.09 -8.98 10.07
C LYS A 28 -4.57 -8.61 10.32
N ALA A 29 -4.88 -7.94 11.42
CA ALA A 29 -6.24 -7.57 11.76
C ALA A 29 -6.74 -6.34 10.99
N PHE A 30 -5.84 -5.45 10.58
CA PHE A 30 -6.17 -4.22 9.87
C PHE A 30 -6.92 -4.45 8.55
N ALA A 31 -6.44 -5.41 7.76
CA ALA A 31 -7.03 -5.81 6.49
C ALA A 31 -7.04 -7.34 6.41
N LYS A 32 -8.03 -7.94 7.09
CA LYS A 32 -8.12 -9.41 7.24
C LYS A 32 -8.35 -10.15 5.92
N GLY A 33 -9.05 -9.52 4.96
CA GLY A 33 -9.31 -10.12 3.65
C GLY A 33 -8.12 -10.12 2.68
N VAL A 34 -6.98 -9.53 3.06
CA VAL A 34 -5.80 -9.47 2.19
C VAL A 34 -4.93 -10.70 2.37
N ASN A 35 -4.68 -11.43 1.29
CA ASN A 35 -3.68 -12.50 1.25
C ASN A 35 -2.27 -11.90 1.13
N ARG A 36 -1.52 -11.91 2.24
CA ARG A 36 -0.16 -11.32 2.30
C ARG A 36 0.89 -12.21 1.65
N GLU A 37 0.68 -13.53 1.63
CA GLU A 37 1.60 -14.46 0.99
C GLU A 37 1.53 -14.32 -0.53
N GLU A 38 0.34 -14.15 -1.11
CA GLU A 38 0.20 -13.85 -2.55
C GLU A 38 0.91 -12.54 -2.92
N ILE A 39 0.80 -11.50 -2.10
CA ILE A 39 1.51 -10.23 -2.34
C ILE A 39 3.03 -10.44 -2.30
N ARG A 40 3.53 -11.23 -1.34
CA ARG A 40 4.96 -11.53 -1.23
C ARG A 40 5.45 -12.34 -2.41
N LEU A 41 4.70 -13.37 -2.81
CA LEU A 41 5.01 -14.22 -3.95
C LEU A 41 5.00 -13.42 -5.25
N GLY A 42 4.02 -12.54 -5.46
CA GLY A 42 3.97 -11.69 -6.65
C GLY A 42 5.20 -10.78 -6.78
N ALA A 43 5.70 -10.22 -5.67
CA ALA A 43 6.95 -9.46 -5.70
C ALA A 43 8.16 -10.34 -6.05
N GLU A 44 8.21 -11.56 -5.50
CA GLU A 44 9.25 -12.55 -5.76
C GLU A 44 9.26 -13.01 -7.23
N GLU A 45 8.10 -13.27 -7.82
CA GLU A 45 7.93 -13.64 -9.24
C GLU A 45 8.36 -12.51 -10.19
N LEU A 46 8.16 -11.25 -9.78
CA LEU A 46 8.66 -10.07 -10.50
C LEU A 46 10.16 -9.85 -10.31
N GLY A 47 10.83 -10.62 -9.44
CA GLY A 47 12.26 -10.50 -9.15
C GLY A 47 12.62 -9.22 -8.37
N VAL A 48 11.67 -8.62 -7.67
CA VAL A 48 11.87 -7.35 -6.93
C VAL A 48 11.65 -7.55 -5.43
N PRO A 49 12.39 -6.83 -4.56
CA PRO A 49 12.10 -6.80 -3.13
C PRO A 49 10.68 -6.30 -2.84
N LEU A 50 10.00 -6.89 -1.86
CA LEU A 50 8.64 -6.49 -1.47
C LEU A 50 8.54 -5.00 -1.11
N ASP A 51 9.55 -4.44 -0.44
CA ASP A 51 9.58 -3.02 -0.10
C ASP A 51 9.60 -2.12 -1.34
N GLU A 52 10.39 -2.50 -2.35
CA GLU A 52 10.47 -1.79 -3.63
C GLU A 52 9.15 -1.89 -4.40
N HIS A 53 8.55 -3.08 -4.42
CA HIS A 53 7.23 -3.27 -5.02
C HIS A 53 6.15 -2.41 -4.34
N MET A 54 6.14 -2.38 -3.01
CA MET A 54 5.20 -1.55 -2.23
C MET A 54 5.40 -0.06 -2.50
N ASP A 55 6.65 0.41 -2.58
CA ASP A 55 6.98 1.80 -2.86
C ASP A 55 6.59 2.21 -4.27
N PHE A 56 6.87 1.35 -5.26
CA PHE A 56 6.48 1.55 -6.65
C PHE A 56 4.96 1.72 -6.80
N VAL A 57 4.17 0.80 -6.22
CA VAL A 57 2.71 0.86 -6.29
C VAL A 57 2.18 2.08 -5.53
N LEU A 58 2.75 2.41 -4.36
CA LEU A 58 2.39 3.61 -3.61
C LEU A 58 2.63 4.88 -4.43
N GLY A 59 3.80 4.99 -5.07
CA GLY A 59 4.14 6.13 -5.93
C GLY A 59 3.24 6.22 -7.16
N ALA A 60 2.92 5.09 -7.80
CA ALA A 60 1.97 5.04 -8.91
C ALA A 60 0.58 5.53 -8.50
N MET A 61 0.07 5.07 -7.36
CA MET A 61 -1.22 5.52 -6.84
C MET A 61 -1.20 7.00 -6.41
N LYS A 62 -0.07 7.53 -5.90
CA LYS A 62 0.08 8.97 -5.59
C LYS A 62 -0.02 9.83 -6.85
N ARG A 63 0.58 9.40 -7.97
CA ARG A 63 0.49 10.13 -9.25
C ARG A 63 -0.95 10.23 -9.76
N GLU A 64 -1.72 9.16 -9.59
CA GLU A 64 -3.12 9.08 -10.02
C GLU A 64 -4.12 9.35 -8.89
N ALA A 65 -3.70 10.04 -7.82
CA ALA A 65 -4.50 10.19 -6.60
C ALA A 65 -5.87 10.82 -6.86
N ALA A 66 -5.95 11.83 -7.75
CA ALA A 66 -7.21 12.46 -8.13
C ALA A 66 -8.15 11.49 -8.85
N LEU A 67 -7.63 10.69 -9.80
CA LEU A 67 -8.40 9.66 -10.52
C LEU A 67 -8.93 8.58 -9.56
N LEU A 68 -8.14 8.21 -8.56
CA LEU A 68 -8.49 7.21 -7.57
C LEU A 68 -9.43 7.75 -6.46
N GLY A 69 -9.71 9.06 -6.42
CA GLY A 69 -10.47 9.69 -5.35
C GLY A 69 -9.74 9.68 -4.00
N LEU A 70 -8.41 9.70 -4.03
CA LEU A 70 -7.52 9.63 -2.86
C LEU A 70 -6.58 10.84 -2.75
N ALA A 71 -6.82 11.91 -3.50
CA ALA A 71 -6.05 13.16 -3.43
C ALA A 71 -6.08 13.76 -2.02
#